data_AF-A0A430LIT4-F1
#
_entry.id   AF-A0A430LIT4-F1
#
_cell.length_a   1.000
_cell.length_b   1.000
_cell.length_c   1.000
_cell.angle_alpha   90.00
_cell.angle_beta   90.00
_cell.angle_gamma   90.00
#
_symmetry.space_group_name_H-M   'P 1'
#
loop_
_entity.id
_entity.type
_entity.pdbx_description
1 polymer ?
#
loop_
_entity_poly.entity_id
_entity_poly.type
_entity_poly.pdbx_seq_one_letter_code
_entity_poly.pdbx_strand_id
1 'polypeptide(L)'
;MDYACEDSLYNGYESGAIFSRSTSRWQTILSRAKAANKVPRPSLDLAQCLDRIPCLPDKIPSDVRFLEGFSTWIDSSSSCPFNEKAERKNRLILEKHHPTICWISASPNFRIWQGTNNNGIALLMLGWAYTLSASLAERRGLSMEYLPLPDTPTLATSTIINLDYASPSELRWWRAIVAPGRGWSITKSKISPWATVVQDIDVSIASDHESNQRPPTARQAAHYLSRFCEAYDLGSQCSAAFAAALTIPLHASINSFKPIQIELPKPSFTTYYGFSKPPLRLPNEFDLLGYYMTLSMCPWVLGPSLCSVFWSPDVPCNRAGAWIQPIADMLEPIIQDNDMELLASVMSFSPMSPLWLGLAICGRRTAINWILRSLTKLHDYPLSRPNINAAVWTGMAQSFMDLGPSGPSADGTVPRADVWRMRHDFSHLYSDETFSYTPPYGWPPFGRMRPEDIELEIRGHLACSHEWKYSHWTWSYSGETDAGLFSKGMRVHHSDQDLTAVETEENLEIRDVEAALEISHRATEATFWWCSDQVEKGFGGTIVPHRFGHDEAVKDKKVEVKEARFFEAWFETTKYTRPRLSMKA
;
A
#
# COMPACT_ATOMS: atom_id res chain seq x y z
N MET A 1 -7.94 21.10 -30.36
CA MET A 1 -9.22 21.61 -29.84
C MET A 1 -9.14 23.14 -29.82
N ASP A 2 -10.25 23.85 -30.00
CA ASP A 2 -10.26 25.30 -29.75
C ASP A 2 -10.10 25.55 -28.24
N TYR A 3 -9.35 26.59 -27.86
CA TYR A 3 -9.05 26.94 -26.46
C TYR A 3 -10.32 27.07 -25.58
N ALA A 4 -11.42 27.54 -26.17
CA ALA A 4 -12.73 27.66 -25.50
C ALA A 4 -13.40 26.30 -25.20
N CYS A 5 -13.09 25.25 -25.97
CA CYS A 5 -13.61 23.90 -25.77
C CYS A 5 -12.86 23.18 -24.64
N GLU A 6 -11.54 23.35 -24.56
CA GLU A 6 -10.71 22.84 -23.46
C GLU A 6 -11.11 23.47 -22.12
N ASP A 7 -11.36 24.78 -22.09
CA ASP A 7 -11.82 25.47 -20.88
C ASP A 7 -13.16 24.92 -20.38
N SER A 8 -14.13 24.66 -21.26
CA SER A 8 -15.41 24.04 -20.86
C SER A 8 -15.27 22.57 -20.41
N LEU A 9 -14.26 21.86 -20.91
CA LEU A 9 -14.06 20.44 -20.65
C LEU A 9 -13.50 20.21 -19.25
N TYR A 10 -12.70 21.14 -18.72
CA TYR A 10 -12.01 21.02 -17.43
C TYR A 10 -12.49 22.02 -16.37
N ASN A 11 -13.04 23.16 -16.79
CA ASN A 11 -13.59 24.21 -15.92
C ASN A 11 -15.13 24.26 -16.01
N GLY A 12 -15.76 24.98 -15.08
CA GLY A 12 -17.22 25.17 -15.05
C GLY A 12 -17.86 24.94 -13.66
N TYR A 13 -19.17 25.13 -13.58
CA TYR A 13 -19.95 25.05 -12.32
C TYR A 13 -19.74 23.71 -11.58
N GLU A 14 -19.76 22.59 -12.32
CA GLU A 14 -19.52 21.26 -11.74
C GLU A 14 -18.12 21.13 -11.12
N SER A 15 -17.10 21.75 -11.73
CA SER A 15 -15.74 21.74 -11.20
C SER A 15 -15.66 22.51 -9.87
N GLY A 16 -16.34 23.67 -9.79
CA GLY A 16 -16.49 24.43 -8.56
C GLY A 16 -17.21 23.64 -7.45
N ALA A 17 -18.31 22.95 -7.79
CA ALA A 17 -19.04 22.13 -6.82
C ALA A 17 -18.18 20.97 -6.26
N ILE A 18 -17.43 20.28 -7.12
CA ILE A 18 -16.50 19.20 -6.73
C ILE A 18 -15.39 19.75 -5.81
N PHE A 19 -14.83 20.90 -6.15
CA PHE A 19 -13.80 21.56 -5.36
C PHE A 19 -14.32 21.97 -3.97
N SER A 20 -15.47 22.64 -3.90
CA SER A 20 -16.10 23.05 -2.63
C SER A 20 -16.41 21.84 -1.74
N ARG A 21 -16.92 20.75 -2.34
CA ARG A 21 -17.19 19.51 -1.60
C ARG A 21 -15.90 18.89 -1.05
N SER A 22 -14.86 18.76 -1.87
CA SER A 22 -13.55 18.25 -1.42
C SER A 22 -12.97 19.12 -0.30
N THR A 23 -13.03 20.44 -0.47
CA THR A 23 -12.54 21.41 0.53
C THR A 23 -13.27 21.26 1.86
N SER A 24 -14.61 21.27 1.85
CA SER A 24 -15.43 21.11 3.04
C SER A 24 -15.13 19.80 3.78
N ARG A 25 -15.01 18.69 3.03
CA ARG A 25 -14.65 17.37 3.57
C ARG A 25 -13.30 17.40 4.27
N TRP A 26 -12.26 17.87 3.60
CA TRP A 26 -10.89 17.81 4.13
C TRP A 26 -10.62 18.85 5.23
N GLN A 27 -11.31 20.00 5.20
CA GLN A 27 -11.31 20.95 6.33
C GLN A 27 -12.02 20.37 7.57
N THR A 28 -13.12 19.65 7.38
CA THR A 28 -13.81 18.93 8.46
C THR A 28 -12.91 17.85 9.06
N ILE A 29 -12.21 17.08 8.22
CA ILE A 29 -11.23 16.08 8.69
C ILE A 29 -10.10 16.76 9.45
N LEU A 30 -9.51 17.83 8.91
CA LEU A 30 -8.40 18.54 9.53
C LEU A 30 -8.78 19.15 10.88
N SER A 31 -9.95 19.79 10.98
CA SER A 31 -10.43 20.38 12.24
C SER A 31 -10.64 19.31 13.31
N ARG A 32 -11.25 18.17 12.96
CA ARG A 32 -11.42 17.04 13.87
C ARG A 32 -10.09 16.40 14.26
N ALA A 33 -9.14 16.28 13.33
CA ALA A 33 -7.80 15.76 13.59
C ALA A 33 -7.02 16.67 14.55
N LYS A 34 -7.07 17.99 14.37
CA LYS A 34 -6.45 18.97 15.28
C LYS A 34 -7.05 18.95 16.69
N ALA A 35 -8.34 18.62 16.81
CA ALA A 35 -9.01 18.48 18.10
C ALA A 35 -8.73 17.13 18.79
N ALA A 36 -8.16 16.16 18.07
CA ALA A 36 -7.86 14.84 18.61
C ALA A 36 -6.58 14.87 19.44
N ASN A 37 -6.68 14.52 20.72
CA ASN A 37 -5.53 14.48 21.63
C ASN A 37 -4.86 13.09 21.73
N LYS A 38 -5.37 12.10 20.99
CA LYS A 38 -4.89 10.70 21.01
C LYS A 38 -5.06 10.07 19.64
N VAL A 39 -4.22 9.09 19.34
CA VAL A 39 -4.37 8.27 18.13
C VAL A 39 -5.72 7.55 18.18
N PRO A 40 -6.58 7.69 17.17
CA PRO A 40 -7.90 7.07 17.18
C PRO A 40 -7.81 5.54 17.19
N ARG A 41 -8.71 4.90 17.95
CA ARG A 41 -8.76 3.44 18.09
C ARG A 41 -8.76 2.68 16.76
N PRO A 42 -9.47 3.12 15.70
CA PRO A 42 -9.39 2.46 14.39
C PRO A 42 -7.95 2.35 13.88
N SER A 43 -7.09 3.35 14.08
CA SER A 43 -5.69 3.31 13.63
C SER A 43 -4.84 2.23 14.31
N LEU A 44 -5.37 1.55 15.33
CA LEU A 44 -4.70 0.45 16.04
C LEU A 44 -5.31 -0.92 15.71
N ASP A 45 -6.43 -0.97 14.97
CA ASP A 45 -7.07 -2.20 14.54
C ASP A 45 -6.63 -2.55 13.10
N LEU A 46 -5.56 -3.35 12.98
CA LEU A 46 -5.07 -3.78 11.66
C LEU A 46 -6.01 -4.74 10.94
N ALA A 47 -6.93 -5.42 11.65
CA ALA A 47 -7.81 -6.42 11.04
C ALA A 47 -8.84 -5.78 10.10
N GLN A 48 -9.05 -4.46 10.21
CA GLN A 48 -9.89 -3.72 9.27
C GLN A 48 -9.24 -3.60 7.87
N CYS A 49 -7.91 -3.67 7.78
CA CYS A 49 -7.16 -3.63 6.52
C CYS A 49 -7.21 -4.97 5.75
N LEU A 50 -7.80 -6.01 6.36
CA LEU A 50 -7.93 -7.34 5.77
C LEU A 50 -9.39 -7.63 5.39
N ASP A 51 -9.57 -8.12 4.17
CA ASP A 51 -10.83 -8.70 3.67
C ASP A 51 -10.55 -10.08 3.03
N ARG A 52 -10.61 -10.19 1.69
CA ARG A 52 -10.42 -11.48 0.97
C ARG A 52 -8.97 -11.79 0.63
N ILE A 53 -8.01 -11.22 1.36
CA ILE A 53 -6.60 -11.48 1.17
C ILE A 53 -6.24 -12.94 1.49
N PRO A 54 -5.44 -13.64 0.65
CA PRO A 54 -5.02 -15.01 0.93
C PRO A 54 -3.95 -15.05 2.02
N CYS A 55 -3.94 -16.16 2.77
CA CYS A 55 -2.89 -16.44 3.73
C CYS A 55 -1.61 -16.81 3.01
N LEU A 56 -0.46 -16.33 3.51
CA LEU A 56 0.82 -16.82 3.02
C LEU A 56 0.93 -18.33 3.30
N PRO A 57 1.35 -19.17 2.33
CA PRO A 57 1.40 -20.62 2.54
C PRO A 57 2.34 -21.05 3.67
N ASP A 58 1.99 -22.14 4.36
CA ASP A 58 2.81 -22.70 5.46
C ASP A 58 4.07 -23.42 4.97
N LYS A 59 4.07 -23.86 3.71
CA LYS A 59 5.21 -24.54 3.07
C LYS A 59 5.56 -23.85 1.77
N ILE A 60 6.71 -23.18 1.76
CA ILE A 60 7.25 -22.43 0.64
C ILE A 60 8.57 -23.07 0.22
N PRO A 61 8.85 -23.25 -1.09
CA PRO A 61 10.15 -23.76 -1.52
C PRO A 61 11.32 -22.90 -1.03
N SER A 62 12.39 -23.55 -0.55
CA SER A 62 13.50 -22.84 0.12
C SER A 62 14.35 -22.00 -0.83
N ASP A 63 14.28 -22.25 -2.14
CA ASP A 63 15.14 -21.72 -3.20
C ASP A 63 14.47 -20.64 -4.06
N VAL A 64 13.15 -20.46 -3.97
CA VAL A 64 12.44 -19.43 -4.75
C VAL A 64 12.63 -18.03 -4.19
N ARG A 65 12.78 -17.03 -5.08
CA ARG A 65 12.91 -15.61 -4.69
C ARG A 65 11.58 -14.86 -4.64
N PHE A 66 10.54 -15.43 -5.25
CA PHE A 66 9.19 -14.88 -5.27
C PHE A 66 8.17 -16.02 -5.31
N LEU A 67 6.96 -15.72 -4.82
CA LEU A 67 5.75 -16.49 -5.12
C LEU A 67 4.99 -15.79 -6.25
N GLU A 68 4.16 -16.55 -6.96
CA GLU A 68 3.30 -16.03 -8.01
C GLU A 68 1.91 -16.66 -7.85
N GLY A 69 0.87 -15.92 -8.19
CA GLY A 69 -0.50 -16.40 -8.20
C GLY A 69 -1.41 -15.45 -8.97
N PHE A 70 -2.68 -15.80 -9.08
CA PHE A 70 -3.70 -15.01 -9.78
C PHE A 70 -5.05 -15.19 -9.10
N SER A 71 -5.96 -14.23 -9.28
CA SER A 71 -7.32 -14.34 -8.78
C SER A 71 -8.26 -14.90 -9.84
N THR A 72 -9.26 -15.63 -9.37
CA THR A 72 -10.36 -16.16 -10.17
C THR A 72 -11.66 -15.49 -9.73
N TRP A 73 -12.47 -15.10 -10.70
CA TRP A 73 -13.75 -14.43 -10.52
C TRP A 73 -14.83 -15.21 -11.24
N ILE A 74 -15.99 -15.29 -10.62
CA ILE A 74 -17.13 -16.03 -11.14
C ILE A 74 -18.33 -15.11 -11.24
N ASP A 75 -19.15 -15.35 -12.26
CA ASP A 75 -20.44 -14.72 -12.44
C ASP A 75 -21.50 -15.82 -12.50
N SER A 76 -22.22 -16.01 -11.39
CA SER A 76 -23.30 -16.97 -11.28
C SER A 76 -24.66 -16.42 -11.75
N SER A 77 -24.72 -15.14 -12.13
CA SER A 77 -25.97 -14.42 -12.42
C SER A 77 -26.27 -14.27 -13.90
N SER A 78 -25.26 -14.28 -14.78
CA SER A 78 -25.50 -14.15 -16.21
C SER A 78 -25.86 -15.48 -16.88
N SER A 79 -26.68 -15.40 -17.93
CA SER A 79 -26.92 -16.49 -18.89
C SER A 79 -25.81 -16.61 -19.95
N CYS A 80 -24.73 -15.83 -19.80
CA CYS A 80 -23.62 -15.80 -20.73
C CYS A 80 -22.78 -17.08 -20.58
N PRO A 81 -22.25 -17.67 -21.67
CA PRO A 81 -21.35 -18.81 -21.58
C PRO A 81 -20.03 -18.49 -20.86
N PHE A 82 -19.67 -17.21 -20.76
CA PHE A 82 -18.49 -16.74 -20.02
C PHE A 82 -18.88 -16.39 -18.59
N ASN A 83 -18.73 -17.35 -17.69
CA ASN A 83 -19.10 -17.23 -16.27
C ASN A 83 -17.90 -17.29 -15.31
N GLU A 84 -16.68 -17.38 -15.85
CA GLU A 84 -15.43 -17.38 -15.10
C GLU A 84 -14.38 -16.53 -15.83
N LYS A 85 -13.63 -15.72 -15.07
CA LYS A 85 -12.44 -15.02 -15.55
C LYS A 85 -11.30 -15.13 -14.54
N ALA A 86 -10.07 -15.01 -15.03
CA ALA A 86 -8.87 -14.97 -14.20
C ALA A 86 -8.09 -13.68 -14.47
N GLU A 87 -7.61 -13.06 -13.40
CA GLU A 87 -6.72 -11.91 -13.52
C GLU A 87 -5.30 -12.35 -13.88
N ARG A 88 -4.48 -11.38 -14.28
CA ARG A 88 -3.07 -11.63 -14.53
C ARG A 88 -2.36 -12.12 -13.27
N LYS A 89 -1.28 -12.86 -13.49
CA LYS A 89 -0.42 -13.31 -12.39
C LYS A 89 0.29 -12.13 -11.73
N ASN A 90 0.23 -12.06 -10.40
CA ASN A 90 1.02 -11.12 -9.60
C ASN A 90 2.07 -11.87 -8.76
N ARG A 91 3.18 -11.17 -8.49
CA ARG A 91 4.33 -11.71 -7.76
C ARG A 91 4.42 -11.12 -6.35
N LEU A 92 4.87 -11.97 -5.42
CA LEU A 92 5.19 -11.63 -4.04
C LEU A 92 6.66 -11.88 -3.80
N ILE A 93 7.41 -10.84 -3.46
CA ILE A 93 8.87 -10.90 -3.35
C ILE A 93 9.27 -11.44 -1.96
N LEU A 94 9.98 -12.57 -1.93
CA LEU A 94 10.43 -13.24 -0.71
C LEU A 94 11.84 -12.79 -0.26
N GLU A 95 12.58 -12.14 -1.15
CA GLU A 95 13.98 -11.74 -0.92
C GLU A 95 14.26 -10.36 -1.52
N LYS A 96 15.04 -9.55 -0.81
CA LYS A 96 15.48 -8.22 -1.28
C LYS A 96 16.98 -8.18 -1.55
N HIS A 97 17.42 -7.16 -2.28
CA HIS A 97 18.84 -6.88 -2.47
C HIS A 97 19.49 -6.17 -1.29
N HIS A 98 18.72 -5.31 -0.62
CA HIS A 98 19.22 -4.47 0.46
C HIS A 98 18.26 -4.50 1.66
N PRO A 99 18.78 -4.54 2.88
CA PRO A 99 18.00 -4.29 4.09
C PRO A 99 17.60 -2.81 4.18
N THR A 100 16.51 -2.53 4.89
CA THR A 100 16.07 -1.17 5.19
C THR A 100 16.91 -0.58 6.32
N ILE A 101 17.45 0.62 6.16
CA ILE A 101 18.28 1.27 7.19
C ILE A 101 17.36 2.07 8.12
N CYS A 102 17.46 1.79 9.42
CA CYS A 102 16.69 2.41 10.49
C CYS A 102 17.58 3.35 11.31
N TRP A 103 17.06 4.55 11.57
CA TRP A 103 17.73 5.58 12.37
C TRP A 103 16.75 6.17 13.37
N ILE A 104 17.24 6.69 14.48
CA ILE A 104 16.40 7.44 15.41
C ILE A 104 16.22 8.87 14.89
N SER A 105 14.95 9.30 14.81
CA SER A 105 14.61 10.66 14.44
C SER A 105 14.99 11.64 15.55
N ALA A 106 15.50 12.80 15.16
CA ALA A 106 15.64 13.96 16.05
C ALA A 106 14.31 14.73 16.20
N SER A 107 13.29 14.39 15.41
CA SER A 107 11.97 15.00 15.46
C SER A 107 11.26 14.75 16.80
N PRO A 108 10.41 15.68 17.29
CA PRO A 108 9.52 15.39 18.41
C PRO A 108 8.41 14.38 18.08
N ASN A 109 8.18 14.06 16.80
CA ASN A 109 7.12 13.14 16.38
C ASN A 109 7.16 11.80 17.10
N PHE A 110 6.02 11.42 17.65
CA PHE A 110 5.77 10.20 18.40
C PHE A 110 6.78 9.97 19.53
N ARG A 111 7.48 11.00 20.02
CA ARG A 111 8.46 10.85 21.11
C ARG A 111 7.76 10.52 22.43
N ILE A 112 6.62 11.13 22.68
CA ILE A 112 5.73 10.81 23.81
C ILE A 112 4.47 10.18 23.24
N TRP A 113 4.23 8.92 23.54
CA TRP A 113 3.08 8.21 23.00
C TRP A 113 1.83 8.45 23.87
N GLN A 114 0.91 9.31 23.44
CA GLN A 114 -0.38 9.54 24.13
C GLN A 114 -0.26 9.82 25.64
N GLY A 115 0.82 10.47 26.07
CA GLY A 115 1.09 10.79 27.48
C GLY A 115 1.62 9.62 28.31
N THR A 116 2.07 8.51 27.71
CA THR A 116 2.71 7.41 28.43
C THR A 116 4.12 7.76 28.86
N ASN A 117 4.55 7.18 29.98
CA ASN A 117 5.89 7.35 30.55
C ASN A 117 6.99 6.67 29.71
N ASN A 118 6.61 5.66 28.93
CA ASN A 118 7.52 4.87 28.11
C ASN A 118 7.13 4.91 26.64
N ASN A 119 8.12 4.76 25.78
CA ASN A 119 8.01 4.65 24.35
C ASN A 119 8.99 3.59 23.83
N GLY A 120 8.43 2.46 23.40
CA GLY A 120 9.15 1.32 22.85
C GLY A 120 8.85 1.04 21.39
N ILE A 121 8.22 1.96 20.65
CA ILE A 121 7.78 1.75 19.26
C ILE A 121 8.93 1.26 18.38
N ALA A 122 10.11 1.88 18.46
CA ALA A 122 11.26 1.48 17.65
C ALA A 122 11.69 0.03 17.93
N LEU A 123 11.79 -0.36 19.21
CA LEU A 123 12.18 -1.71 19.61
C LEU A 123 11.13 -2.74 19.21
N LEU A 124 9.86 -2.44 19.43
CA LEU A 124 8.74 -3.29 19.05
C LEU A 124 8.68 -3.48 17.52
N MET A 125 8.93 -2.43 16.74
CA MET A 125 8.93 -2.52 15.28
C MET A 125 10.05 -3.44 14.80
N LEU A 126 11.27 -3.27 15.34
CA LEU A 126 12.41 -4.13 15.01
C LEU A 126 12.17 -5.59 15.43
N GLY A 127 11.54 -5.82 16.58
CA GLY A 127 11.16 -7.15 17.03
C GLY A 127 10.05 -7.78 16.18
N TRP A 128 9.09 -6.99 15.68
CA TRP A 128 8.11 -7.44 14.70
C TRP A 128 8.75 -7.77 13.35
N ALA A 129 9.70 -6.95 12.88
CA ALA A 129 10.46 -7.19 11.66
C ALA A 129 11.25 -8.51 11.73
N TYR A 130 11.83 -8.82 12.90
CA TYR A 130 12.41 -10.14 13.19
C TYR A 130 11.34 -11.23 13.14
N THR A 131 10.20 -11.04 13.82
CA THR A 131 9.13 -12.05 13.93
C THR A 131 8.57 -12.44 12.56
N LEU A 132 8.33 -11.45 11.69
CA LEU A 132 7.91 -11.65 10.29
C LEU A 132 8.99 -12.41 9.50
N SER A 133 10.26 -12.05 9.69
CA SER A 133 11.40 -12.72 9.03
C SER A 133 11.59 -14.18 9.50
N ALA A 134 11.41 -14.45 10.79
CA ALA A 134 11.46 -15.79 11.37
C ALA A 134 10.32 -16.65 10.84
N SER A 135 9.09 -16.12 10.78
CA SER A 135 7.93 -16.82 10.20
C SER A 135 8.17 -17.18 8.74
N LEU A 136 8.74 -16.26 7.95
CA LEU A 136 9.10 -16.54 6.56
C LEU A 136 10.21 -17.60 6.45
N ALA A 137 11.20 -17.58 7.33
CA ALA A 137 12.25 -18.60 7.36
C ALA A 137 11.67 -19.98 7.70
N GLU A 138 10.82 -20.08 8.72
CA GLU A 138 10.14 -21.31 9.15
C GLU A 138 9.32 -21.91 8.00
N ARG A 139 8.50 -21.09 7.32
CA ARG A 139 7.70 -21.51 6.15
C ARG A 139 8.55 -22.04 4.99
N ARG A 140 9.81 -21.60 4.91
CA ARG A 140 10.79 -22.00 3.88
C ARG A 140 11.70 -23.14 4.31
N GLY A 141 11.52 -23.69 5.52
CA GLY A 141 12.42 -24.69 6.10
C GLY A 141 13.84 -24.15 6.32
N LEU A 142 13.98 -22.85 6.53
CA LEU A 142 15.23 -22.14 6.82
C LEU A 142 15.30 -21.80 8.31
N SER A 143 16.50 -21.49 8.80
CA SER A 143 16.72 -21.06 10.18
C SER A 143 17.20 -19.63 10.26
N MET A 144 16.94 -19.00 11.41
CA MET A 144 17.50 -17.72 11.80
C MET A 144 18.90 -17.92 12.40
N GLU A 145 19.79 -16.97 12.17
CA GLU A 145 21.17 -16.96 12.69
C GLU A 145 21.48 -15.61 13.34
N TYR A 146 22.22 -15.63 14.46
CA TYR A 146 22.81 -14.42 15.01
C TYR A 146 24.06 -14.05 14.22
N LEU A 147 24.21 -12.76 13.95
CA LEU A 147 25.43 -12.21 13.38
C LEU A 147 26.35 -11.73 14.51
N PRO A 148 27.67 -11.63 14.27
CA PRO A 148 28.60 -11.08 15.24
C PRO A 148 28.15 -9.69 15.68
N LEU A 149 28.01 -9.51 16.99
CA LEU A 149 27.78 -8.19 17.59
C LEU A 149 29.09 -7.41 17.50
N PRO A 150 29.05 -6.08 17.27
CA PRO A 150 30.24 -5.27 17.31
C PRO A 150 30.94 -5.38 18.68
N ASP A 151 32.25 -5.61 18.66
CA ASP A 151 33.09 -5.64 19.85
C ASP A 151 33.11 -4.23 20.46
N THR A 152 32.32 -4.02 21.50
CA THR A 152 32.11 -2.76 22.26
C THR A 152 31.28 -1.66 21.56
N PRO A 153 30.30 -1.05 22.26
CA PRO A 153 29.61 0.14 21.76
C PRO A 153 30.59 1.34 21.77
N THR A 154 30.75 1.99 20.61
CA THR A 154 31.65 3.15 20.43
C THR A 154 31.19 4.40 21.20
N LEU A 155 29.95 4.42 21.69
CA LEU A 155 29.38 5.46 22.55
C LEU A 155 28.71 4.85 23.78
N ALA A 156 28.79 5.54 24.92
CA ALA A 156 27.99 5.22 26.10
C ALA A 156 26.51 5.39 25.77
N THR A 157 25.74 4.31 25.79
CA THR A 157 24.28 4.36 25.57
C THR A 157 23.61 5.12 26.71
N SER A 158 22.71 6.04 26.39
CA SER A 158 22.01 6.85 27.40
C SER A 158 20.94 6.06 28.17
N THR A 159 20.40 5.00 27.57
CA THR A 159 19.29 4.23 28.16
C THR A 159 19.64 2.75 28.28
N ILE A 160 19.65 2.25 29.52
CA ILE A 160 19.81 0.83 29.83
C ILE A 160 18.43 0.26 30.16
N ILE A 161 17.96 -0.72 29.39
CA ILE A 161 16.69 -1.40 29.63
C ILE A 161 16.92 -2.55 30.61
N ASN A 162 16.16 -2.54 31.70
CA ASN A 162 16.08 -3.63 32.66
C ASN A 162 15.10 -4.70 32.15
N LEU A 163 15.60 -5.92 31.98
CA LEU A 163 14.81 -7.09 31.61
C LEU A 163 15.06 -8.24 32.62
N ASP A 164 14.98 -7.97 33.92
CA ASP A 164 15.25 -8.97 34.98
C ASP A 164 14.34 -10.19 34.91
N TYR A 165 13.16 -10.05 34.29
CA TYR A 165 12.24 -11.16 34.04
C TYR A 165 12.72 -12.09 32.91
N ALA A 166 13.61 -11.61 32.03
CA ALA A 166 13.90 -12.23 30.75
C ALA A 166 14.85 -13.43 30.91
N SER A 167 14.58 -14.47 30.12
CA SER A 167 15.49 -15.61 30.05
C SER A 167 16.81 -15.21 29.35
N PRO A 168 17.92 -15.95 29.55
CA PRO A 168 19.17 -15.68 28.82
C PRO A 168 19.00 -15.68 27.28
N SER A 169 18.08 -16.50 26.75
CA SER A 169 17.76 -16.53 25.32
C SER A 169 17.05 -15.25 24.85
N GLU A 170 16.15 -14.73 25.67
CA GLU A 170 15.41 -13.49 25.39
C GLU A 170 16.30 -12.25 25.50
N LEU A 171 17.18 -12.20 26.51
CA LEU A 171 18.20 -11.16 26.64
C LEU A 171 19.12 -11.13 25.41
N ARG A 172 19.59 -12.30 24.96
CA ARG A 172 20.40 -12.41 23.74
C ARG A 172 19.64 -11.92 22.50
N TRP A 173 18.35 -12.28 22.39
CA TRP A 173 17.52 -11.82 21.28
C TRP A 173 17.35 -10.30 21.29
N TRP A 174 16.98 -9.69 22.42
CA TRP A 174 16.85 -8.23 22.51
C TRP A 174 18.17 -7.51 22.21
N ARG A 175 19.31 -8.03 22.66
CA ARG A 175 20.63 -7.49 22.27
C ARG A 175 20.83 -7.50 20.76
N ALA A 176 20.48 -8.59 20.08
CA ALA A 176 20.58 -8.67 18.63
C ALA A 176 19.59 -7.75 17.90
N ILE A 177 18.43 -7.45 18.50
CA ILE A 177 17.45 -6.50 17.96
C ILE A 177 17.97 -5.05 18.03
N VAL A 178 18.61 -4.67 19.13
CA VAL A 178 19.10 -3.30 19.35
C VAL A 178 20.52 -3.04 18.85
N ALA A 179 21.24 -4.09 18.47
CA ALA A 179 22.64 -4.00 18.05
C ALA A 179 22.81 -3.09 16.81
N PRO A 180 23.81 -2.19 16.81
CA PRO A 180 24.23 -1.50 15.61
C PRO A 180 24.59 -2.48 14.48
N GLY A 181 24.22 -2.13 13.25
CA GLY A 181 24.34 -2.98 12.08
C GLY A 181 23.17 -3.97 11.95
N ARG A 182 23.51 -5.23 11.68
CA ARG A 182 22.55 -6.34 11.58
C ARG A 182 22.89 -7.36 12.65
N GLY A 183 22.04 -7.52 13.66
CA GLY A 183 22.24 -8.55 14.70
C GLY A 183 21.78 -9.95 14.31
N TRP A 184 21.06 -10.10 13.19
CA TRP A 184 20.50 -11.38 12.74
C TRP A 184 20.40 -11.50 11.22
N SER A 185 20.32 -12.73 10.74
CA SER A 185 20.11 -13.09 9.34
C SER A 185 19.30 -14.38 9.19
N ILE A 186 18.81 -14.63 7.98
CA ILE A 186 18.32 -15.95 7.58
C ILE A 186 19.50 -16.73 6.99
N THR A 187 19.59 -18.02 7.32
CA THR A 187 20.52 -18.99 6.70
C THR A 187 20.65 -18.80 5.19
N LYS A 188 21.83 -19.11 4.64
CA LYS A 188 22.19 -18.87 3.21
C LYS A 188 22.21 -17.39 2.81
N SER A 189 22.37 -16.49 3.78
CA SER A 189 22.48 -15.04 3.59
C SER A 189 21.31 -14.40 2.82
N LYS A 190 20.12 -15.00 2.94
CA LYS A 190 18.90 -14.46 2.33
C LYS A 190 18.45 -13.21 3.09
N ILE A 191 18.11 -12.16 2.35
CA ILE A 191 17.64 -10.90 2.94
C ILE A 191 16.11 -10.90 2.89
N SER A 192 15.51 -11.02 4.07
CA SER A 192 14.06 -10.93 4.27
C SER A 192 13.48 -9.60 3.78
N PRO A 193 12.20 -9.55 3.34
CA PRO A 193 11.49 -8.30 3.06
C PRO A 193 11.48 -7.35 4.27
N TRP A 194 11.58 -7.87 5.49
CA TRP A 194 11.62 -7.09 6.73
C TRP A 194 13.02 -6.98 7.34
N ALA A 195 14.08 -7.33 6.60
CA ALA A 195 15.44 -7.17 7.11
C ALA A 195 15.77 -5.69 7.31
N THR A 196 16.27 -5.36 8.51
CA THR A 196 16.66 -4.01 8.90
C THR A 196 18.15 -3.92 9.24
N VAL A 197 18.72 -2.73 9.09
CA VAL A 197 20.03 -2.34 9.63
C VAL A 197 19.81 -1.19 10.60
N VAL A 198 20.24 -1.35 11.83
CA VAL A 198 20.12 -0.32 12.86
C VAL A 198 21.41 0.49 12.88
N GLN A 199 21.35 1.81 12.75
CA GLN A 199 22.56 2.64 12.87
C GLN A 199 22.99 2.79 14.33
N ASP A 200 22.11 3.38 15.14
CA ASP A 200 22.22 3.46 16.59
C ASP A 200 20.83 3.82 17.11
N ILE A 201 20.36 3.14 18.16
CA ILE A 201 19.10 3.45 18.83
C ILE A 201 19.26 4.00 20.25
N ASP A 202 20.52 4.22 20.68
CA ASP A 202 20.84 4.81 21.98
C ASP A 202 20.27 4.01 23.17
N VAL A 203 20.16 2.69 22.99
CA VAL A 203 19.59 1.73 23.94
C VAL A 203 20.50 0.52 24.06
N SER A 204 20.79 0.13 25.31
CA SER A 204 21.46 -1.14 25.62
C SER A 204 20.59 -2.03 26.51
N ILE A 205 20.83 -3.34 26.41
CA ILE A 205 20.18 -4.35 27.25
C ILE A 205 21.18 -4.78 28.32
N ALA A 206 20.81 -4.58 29.60
CA ALA A 206 21.63 -5.02 30.72
C ALA A 206 21.74 -6.55 30.73
N SER A 207 22.95 -7.10 30.64
CA SER A 207 23.23 -8.50 30.95
C SER A 207 24.73 -8.78 30.96
N ASP A 208 25.15 -9.74 31.80
CA ASP A 208 26.55 -10.19 31.95
C ASP A 208 26.83 -11.55 31.29
N HIS A 209 25.82 -12.14 30.64
CA HIS A 209 25.91 -13.50 30.11
C HIS A 209 25.95 -13.54 28.58
N GLU A 210 27.02 -14.10 28.03
CA GLU A 210 27.05 -14.61 26.65
C GLU A 210 26.30 -15.94 26.60
N SER A 211 25.32 -16.05 25.71
CA SER A 211 24.47 -17.23 25.57
C SER A 211 24.71 -17.87 24.21
N ASN A 212 24.95 -19.18 24.16
CA ASN A 212 25.12 -19.94 22.91
C ASN A 212 23.77 -20.38 22.29
N GLN A 213 22.64 -19.85 22.77
CA GLN A 213 21.29 -20.27 22.38
C GLN A 213 20.93 -19.80 20.97
N ARG A 214 20.19 -20.62 20.22
CA ARG A 214 19.74 -20.26 18.86
C ARG A 214 18.76 -19.08 18.89
N PRO A 215 18.65 -18.30 17.80
CA PRO A 215 17.60 -17.28 17.70
C PRO A 215 16.20 -17.88 17.86
N PRO A 216 15.24 -17.16 18.46
CA PRO A 216 13.90 -17.66 18.71
C PRO A 216 13.09 -17.87 17.42
N THR A 217 12.14 -18.79 17.47
CA THR A 217 11.06 -18.91 16.48
C THR A 217 10.18 -17.67 16.45
N ALA A 218 9.37 -17.50 15.40
CA ALA A 218 8.41 -16.40 15.29
C ALA A 218 7.46 -16.34 16.50
N ARG A 219 6.94 -17.51 16.93
CA ARG A 219 6.06 -17.62 18.10
C ARG A 219 6.77 -17.23 19.39
N GLN A 220 8.02 -17.66 19.58
CA GLN A 220 8.81 -17.28 20.76
C GLN A 220 9.10 -15.77 20.79
N ALA A 221 9.48 -15.19 19.65
CA ALA A 221 9.70 -13.75 19.53
C ALA A 221 8.43 -12.94 19.85
N ALA A 222 7.26 -13.39 19.37
CA ALA A 222 5.99 -12.77 19.70
C ALA A 222 5.63 -12.85 21.20
N HIS A 223 5.98 -13.94 21.89
CA HIS A 223 5.88 -13.99 23.35
C HIS A 223 6.81 -12.97 24.04
N TYR A 224 8.05 -12.81 23.56
CA TYR A 224 8.98 -11.80 24.09
C TYR A 224 8.45 -10.37 23.88
N LEU A 225 7.83 -10.07 22.73
CA LEU A 225 7.15 -8.80 22.49
C LEU A 225 6.03 -8.54 23.49
N SER A 226 5.15 -9.53 23.73
CA SER A 226 4.05 -9.39 24.70
C SER A 226 4.56 -9.13 26.12
N ARG A 227 5.60 -9.84 26.56
CA ARG A 227 6.23 -9.63 27.88
C ARG A 227 6.86 -8.25 28.01
N PHE A 228 7.51 -7.77 26.95
CA PHE A 228 8.06 -6.43 26.91
C PHE A 228 6.99 -5.35 26.99
N CYS A 229 5.87 -5.53 26.27
CA CYS A 229 4.73 -4.62 26.36
C CYS A 229 4.14 -4.57 27.77
N GLU A 230 3.99 -5.72 28.45
CA GLU A 230 3.47 -5.77 29.82
C GLU A 230 4.41 -5.09 30.82
N ALA A 231 5.71 -5.41 30.76
CA ALA A 231 6.70 -4.91 31.72
C ALA A 231 6.88 -3.38 31.70
N TYR A 232 6.61 -2.75 30.54
CA TYR A 232 6.80 -1.31 30.31
C TYR A 232 5.49 -0.57 30.00
N ASP A 233 4.33 -1.20 30.14
CA ASP A 233 3.01 -0.63 29.82
C ASP A 233 2.96 0.01 28.41
N LEU A 234 3.35 -0.78 27.39
CA LEU A 234 3.42 -0.31 26.00
C LEU A 234 2.17 -0.64 25.18
N GLY A 235 1.09 -1.12 25.81
CA GLY A 235 -0.07 -1.79 25.19
C GLY A 235 -0.37 -1.43 23.72
N SER A 236 -0.81 -0.19 23.45
CA SER A 236 -1.17 0.26 22.08
C SER A 236 0.00 0.48 21.13
N GLN A 237 1.21 0.64 21.64
CA GLN A 237 2.41 0.78 20.83
C GLN A 237 2.77 -0.53 20.11
N CYS A 238 2.34 -1.69 20.61
CA CYS A 238 2.57 -2.98 19.96
C CYS A 238 1.93 -3.03 18.57
N SER A 239 0.65 -2.67 18.46
CA SER A 239 -0.09 -2.64 17.21
C SER A 239 0.43 -1.54 16.27
N ALA A 240 0.74 -0.35 16.80
CA ALA A 240 1.32 0.74 16.02
C ALA A 240 2.69 0.37 15.43
N ALA A 241 3.54 -0.28 16.23
CA ALA A 241 4.84 -0.77 15.80
C ALA A 241 4.73 -1.93 14.79
N PHE A 242 3.73 -2.80 14.94
CA PHE A 242 3.44 -3.83 13.95
C PHE A 242 3.04 -3.21 12.62
N ALA A 243 2.16 -2.21 12.62
CA ALA A 243 1.79 -1.50 11.40
C ALA A 243 3.00 -0.84 10.72
N ALA A 244 3.91 -0.24 11.48
CA ALA A 244 5.18 0.28 10.94
C ALA A 244 6.06 -0.84 10.35
N ALA A 245 6.12 -2.02 10.98
CA ALA A 245 6.86 -3.16 10.42
C ALA A 245 6.26 -3.63 9.08
N LEU A 246 4.93 -3.61 8.93
CA LEU A 246 4.25 -4.01 7.70
C LEU A 246 4.53 -3.06 6.51
N THR A 247 4.92 -1.80 6.75
CA THR A 247 5.24 -0.86 5.67
C THR A 247 6.69 -0.96 5.19
N ILE A 248 7.58 -1.69 5.86
CA ILE A 248 8.99 -1.85 5.47
C ILE A 248 9.15 -2.31 4.02
N PRO A 249 8.39 -3.30 3.50
CA PRO A 249 8.48 -3.67 2.10
C PRO A 249 8.04 -2.59 1.13
N LEU A 250 7.01 -1.81 1.47
CA LEU A 250 6.57 -0.67 0.67
C LEU A 250 7.71 0.36 0.54
N HIS A 251 8.32 0.77 1.66
CA HIS A 251 9.44 1.72 1.65
C HIS A 251 10.58 1.25 0.74
N ALA A 252 10.98 -0.01 0.84
CA ALA A 252 12.10 -0.54 0.05
C ALA A 252 11.76 -0.70 -1.43
N SER A 253 10.48 -0.88 -1.77
CA SER A 253 10.05 -1.04 -3.17
C SER A 253 10.10 0.27 -3.95
N ILE A 254 10.21 1.41 -3.25
CA ILE A 254 10.41 2.72 -3.85
C ILE A 254 11.72 2.79 -4.66
N ASN A 255 12.77 2.14 -4.16
CA ASN A 255 14.01 1.97 -4.89
C ASN A 255 14.63 0.61 -4.55
N SER A 256 14.39 -0.39 -5.40
CA SER A 256 14.88 -1.75 -5.17
C SER A 256 16.40 -1.90 -5.34
N PHE A 257 17.08 -0.90 -5.91
CA PHE A 257 18.52 -0.93 -6.24
C PHE A 257 19.40 -0.24 -5.20
N LYS A 258 18.82 0.48 -4.25
CA LYS A 258 19.57 1.19 -3.20
C LYS A 258 18.93 0.93 -1.83
N PRO A 259 19.73 0.85 -0.75
CA PRO A 259 19.18 0.82 0.60
C PRO A 259 18.30 2.05 0.84
N ILE A 260 17.06 1.83 1.29
CA ILE A 260 16.16 2.90 1.72
C ILE A 260 16.36 3.20 3.20
N GLN A 261 16.08 4.44 3.59
CA GLN A 261 16.16 4.89 4.98
C GLN A 261 14.77 5.18 5.53
N ILE A 262 14.52 4.76 6.77
CA ILE A 262 13.35 5.16 7.58
C ILE A 262 13.83 5.74 8.91
N GLU A 263 13.03 6.63 9.46
CA GLU A 263 13.26 7.23 10.77
C GLU A 263 12.31 6.63 11.80
N LEU A 264 12.79 6.35 13.00
CA LEU A 264 11.99 5.78 14.08
C LEU A 264 11.93 6.76 15.26
N PRO A 265 10.83 6.78 16.03
CA PRO A 265 10.71 7.63 17.20
C PRO A 265 11.79 7.27 18.24
N LYS A 266 12.34 8.29 18.91
CA LYS A 266 13.35 8.07 19.95
C LYS A 266 12.75 7.25 21.11
N PRO A 267 13.35 6.08 21.46
CA PRO A 267 12.90 5.32 22.62
C PRO A 267 13.04 6.11 23.91
N SER A 268 12.14 5.86 24.86
CA SER A 268 12.17 6.47 26.20
C SER A 268 11.65 5.47 27.21
N PHE A 269 12.40 5.18 28.26
CA PHE A 269 11.99 4.23 29.30
C PHE A 269 12.25 4.85 30.67
N THR A 270 11.22 5.43 31.27
CA THR A 270 11.33 6.13 32.56
C THR A 270 10.81 5.29 33.71
N THR A 271 9.86 4.38 33.45
CA THR A 271 9.19 3.59 34.49
C THR A 271 9.20 2.12 34.11
N TYR A 272 9.65 1.26 35.02
CA TYR A 272 9.52 -0.19 34.90
C TYR A 272 8.38 -0.66 35.81
N TYR A 273 7.36 -1.29 35.23
CA TYR A 273 6.21 -1.82 35.97
C TYR A 273 6.41 -3.29 36.34
N GLY A 274 7.17 -4.03 35.53
CA GLY A 274 7.34 -5.47 35.67
C GLY A 274 6.01 -6.22 35.58
N PHE A 275 6.02 -7.51 35.92
CA PHE A 275 4.80 -8.30 36.04
C PHE A 275 5.02 -9.48 37.00
N SER A 276 3.97 -9.87 37.72
CA SER A 276 4.05 -10.98 38.68
C SER A 276 3.96 -12.36 38.01
N LYS A 277 3.34 -12.45 36.83
CA LYS A 277 3.24 -13.68 36.03
C LYS A 277 3.45 -13.34 34.54
N PRO A 278 4.20 -14.16 33.80
CA PRO A 278 4.43 -13.90 32.38
C PRO A 278 3.10 -13.96 31.62
N PRO A 279 2.81 -12.98 30.73
CA PRO A 279 1.65 -13.06 29.85
C PRO A 279 1.70 -14.34 29.02
N LEU A 280 0.60 -15.10 29.07
CA LEU A 280 0.45 -16.35 28.32
C LEU A 280 -0.06 -16.10 26.89
N ARG A 281 -0.58 -14.89 26.61
CA ARG A 281 -1.22 -14.55 25.33
C ARG A 281 -0.19 -13.94 24.38
N LEU A 282 -0.27 -14.32 23.12
CA LEU A 282 0.46 -13.66 22.04
C LEU A 282 -0.20 -12.30 21.75
N PRO A 283 0.50 -11.37 21.10
CA PRO A 283 -0.15 -10.20 20.51
C PRO A 283 -1.25 -10.65 19.54
N ASN A 284 -2.40 -9.94 19.55
CA ASN A 284 -3.57 -10.31 18.75
C ASN A 284 -3.25 -10.41 17.25
N GLU A 285 -2.29 -9.60 16.78
CA GLU A 285 -1.83 -9.56 15.40
C GLU A 285 -1.16 -10.86 14.95
N PHE A 286 -0.62 -11.65 15.88
CA PHE A 286 0.11 -12.88 15.57
C PHE A 286 -0.83 -13.98 15.03
N ASP A 287 -2.08 -14.01 15.46
CA ASP A 287 -3.06 -15.02 15.00
C ASP A 287 -3.36 -14.89 13.50
N LEU A 288 -3.21 -13.68 12.93
CA LEU A 288 -3.43 -13.38 11.52
C LEU A 288 -2.11 -13.12 10.76
N LEU A 289 -0.96 -13.51 11.32
CA LEU A 289 0.36 -13.15 10.79
C LEU A 289 0.55 -13.52 9.32
N GLY A 290 0.06 -14.68 8.89
CA GLY A 290 0.18 -15.12 7.48
C GLY A 290 -0.51 -14.18 6.49
N TYR A 291 -1.66 -13.60 6.85
CA TYR A 291 -2.38 -12.63 6.03
C TYR A 291 -1.68 -11.28 5.99
N TYR A 292 -1.18 -10.81 7.15
CA TYR A 292 -0.39 -9.57 7.21
C TYR A 292 0.94 -9.68 6.46
N MET A 293 1.56 -10.86 6.44
CA MET A 293 2.76 -11.12 5.64
C MET A 293 2.46 -11.00 4.15
N THR A 294 1.37 -11.61 3.65
CA THR A 294 0.91 -11.42 2.26
C THR A 294 0.70 -9.95 1.96
N LEU A 295 -0.04 -9.22 2.81
CA LEU A 295 -0.32 -7.80 2.63
C LEU A 295 0.98 -7.00 2.52
N SER A 296 1.88 -7.19 3.49
CA SER A 296 3.13 -6.47 3.59
C SER A 296 4.07 -6.75 2.41
N MET A 297 4.12 -7.99 1.92
CA MET A 297 4.96 -8.37 0.77
C MET A 297 4.40 -7.95 -0.59
N CYS A 298 3.19 -7.36 -0.62
CA CYS A 298 2.57 -6.82 -1.83
C CYS A 298 2.50 -5.29 -1.80
N PRO A 299 3.59 -4.58 -2.16
CA PRO A 299 3.57 -3.13 -2.30
C PRO A 299 2.51 -2.62 -3.31
N TRP A 300 2.20 -3.43 -4.34
CA TRP A 300 1.13 -3.17 -5.31
C TRP A 300 -0.29 -3.37 -4.74
N VAL A 301 -0.41 -3.89 -3.52
CA VAL A 301 -1.66 -3.89 -2.73
C VAL A 301 -1.64 -2.75 -1.73
N LEU A 302 -0.55 -2.63 -0.95
CA LEU A 302 -0.42 -1.62 0.10
C LEU A 302 -0.56 -0.19 -0.44
N GLY A 303 0.19 0.14 -1.48
CA GLY A 303 0.27 1.51 -1.97
C GLY A 303 -1.07 2.01 -2.55
N PRO A 304 -1.75 1.27 -3.44
CA PRO A 304 -3.04 1.69 -3.96
C PRO A 304 -4.11 1.75 -2.86
N SER A 305 -4.07 0.82 -1.89
CA SER A 305 -4.99 0.84 -0.74
C SER A 305 -4.76 2.05 0.17
N LEU A 306 -3.51 2.48 0.38
CA LEU A 306 -3.24 3.73 1.12
C LEU A 306 -3.77 4.96 0.38
N CYS A 307 -3.63 4.98 -0.95
CA CYS A 307 -4.08 6.08 -1.80
C CYS A 307 -5.60 6.12 -2.02
N SER A 308 -6.36 5.07 -1.66
CA SER A 308 -7.82 5.03 -1.86
C SER A 308 -8.56 6.18 -1.19
N VAL A 309 -8.01 6.71 -0.08
CA VAL A 309 -8.61 7.84 0.66
C VAL A 309 -8.69 9.13 -0.15
N PHE A 310 -7.87 9.25 -1.20
CA PHE A 310 -7.82 10.42 -2.06
C PHE A 310 -8.77 10.35 -3.26
N TRP A 311 -9.40 9.20 -3.47
CA TRP A 311 -10.26 8.94 -4.61
C TRP A 311 -11.75 9.01 -4.23
N SER A 312 -12.59 9.43 -5.19
CA SER A 312 -14.05 9.45 -5.08
C SER A 312 -14.69 8.88 -6.34
N PRO A 313 -15.69 7.99 -6.24
CA PRO A 313 -16.25 7.26 -7.37
C PRO A 313 -17.06 8.09 -8.35
N ASP A 314 -17.56 9.22 -7.91
CA ASP A 314 -18.49 10.09 -8.63
C ASP A 314 -17.79 11.29 -9.29
N VAL A 315 -16.47 11.42 -9.10
CA VAL A 315 -15.66 12.44 -9.74
C VAL A 315 -15.09 11.88 -11.05
N PRO A 316 -15.45 12.41 -12.22
CA PRO A 316 -14.90 11.95 -13.49
C PRO A 316 -13.45 12.40 -13.69
N CYS A 317 -12.74 11.74 -14.61
CA CYS A 317 -11.31 12.00 -14.87
C CYS A 317 -11.01 13.46 -15.25
N ASN A 318 -11.91 14.15 -15.96
CA ASN A 318 -11.76 15.56 -16.33
C ASN A 318 -12.03 16.54 -15.18
N ARG A 319 -12.33 16.03 -13.98
CA ARG A 319 -12.53 16.81 -12.74
C ARG A 319 -11.63 16.34 -11.60
N ALA A 320 -10.71 15.41 -11.87
CA ALA A 320 -9.84 14.82 -10.85
C ALA A 320 -9.02 15.88 -10.10
N GLY A 321 -8.50 16.89 -10.80
CA GLY A 321 -7.72 17.96 -10.18
C GLY A 321 -8.55 18.85 -9.24
N ALA A 322 -9.79 19.16 -9.59
CA ALA A 322 -10.70 19.91 -8.70
C ALA A 322 -10.93 19.17 -7.37
N TRP A 323 -10.96 17.83 -7.41
CA TRP A 323 -11.06 17.02 -6.20
C TRP A 323 -9.74 16.92 -5.43
N ILE A 324 -8.62 16.69 -6.12
CA ILE A 324 -7.31 16.45 -5.49
C ILE A 324 -6.68 17.74 -4.91
N GLN A 325 -6.90 18.89 -5.54
CA GLN A 325 -6.19 20.12 -5.18
C GLN A 325 -6.39 20.54 -3.70
N PRO A 326 -7.62 20.56 -3.14
CA PRO A 326 -7.81 20.84 -1.71
C PRO A 326 -7.08 19.87 -0.78
N ILE A 327 -6.92 18.61 -1.21
CA ILE A 327 -6.20 17.58 -0.46
C ILE A 327 -4.71 17.91 -0.43
N ALA A 328 -4.15 18.24 -1.59
CA ALA A 328 -2.75 18.63 -1.73
C ALA A 328 -2.44 19.90 -0.91
N ASP A 329 -3.27 20.94 -1.04
CA ASP A 329 -3.12 22.21 -0.32
C ASP A 329 -3.13 22.03 1.20
N MET A 330 -3.90 21.05 1.70
CA MET A 330 -3.98 20.73 3.12
C MET A 330 -2.80 19.87 3.61
N LEU A 331 -2.41 18.84 2.84
CA LEU A 331 -1.38 17.88 3.27
C LEU A 331 0.04 18.38 3.03
N GLU A 332 0.27 19.20 2.00
CA GLU A 332 1.59 19.74 1.69
C GLU A 332 2.24 20.45 2.87
N PRO A 333 1.62 21.44 3.54
CA PRO A 333 2.24 22.10 4.70
C PRO A 333 2.50 21.13 5.86
N ILE A 334 1.56 20.22 6.16
CA ILE A 334 1.72 19.21 7.23
C ILE A 334 2.96 18.34 6.97
N ILE A 335 3.12 17.91 5.72
CA ILE A 335 4.27 17.12 5.30
C ILE A 335 5.53 17.99 5.32
N GLN A 336 5.53 19.19 4.74
CA GLN A 336 6.72 20.05 4.71
C GLN A 336 7.23 20.42 6.11
N ASP A 337 6.32 20.71 7.04
CA ASP A 337 6.61 21.02 8.45
C ASP A 337 7.00 19.79 9.28
N ASN A 338 6.98 18.59 8.66
CA ASN A 338 7.30 17.32 9.30
C ASN A 338 6.35 16.97 10.46
N ASP A 339 5.08 17.38 10.42
CA ASP A 339 4.09 17.05 11.46
C ASP A 339 3.43 15.70 11.17
N MET A 340 4.15 14.63 11.48
CA MET A 340 3.70 13.27 11.17
C MET A 340 2.59 12.79 12.11
N GLU A 341 2.48 13.36 13.31
CA GLU A 341 1.37 13.08 14.23
C GLU A 341 0.04 13.65 13.71
N LEU A 342 0.07 14.89 13.20
CA LEU A 342 -1.11 15.47 12.56
C LEU A 342 -1.46 14.73 11.27
N LEU A 343 -0.46 14.34 10.46
CA LEU A 343 -0.70 13.51 9.27
C LEU A 343 -1.39 12.20 9.64
N ALA A 344 -0.89 11.47 10.64
CA ALA A 344 -1.53 10.23 11.11
C ALA A 344 -2.96 10.49 11.63
N SER A 345 -3.18 11.62 12.30
CA SER A 345 -4.49 12.02 12.81
C SER A 345 -5.48 12.35 11.68
N VAL A 346 -5.04 13.04 10.62
CA VAL A 346 -5.85 13.29 9.41
C VAL A 346 -6.19 11.98 8.71
N MET A 347 -5.22 11.07 8.60
CA MET A 347 -5.43 9.79 7.93
C MET A 347 -6.19 8.77 8.79
N SER A 348 -6.45 9.07 10.07
CA SER A 348 -7.24 8.22 10.96
C SER A 348 -8.69 8.02 10.52
N PHE A 349 -9.18 8.90 9.64
CA PHE A 349 -10.51 8.84 9.02
C PHE A 349 -10.56 7.87 7.83
N SER A 350 -9.46 7.18 7.54
CA SER A 350 -9.35 6.11 6.56
C SER A 350 -9.50 4.73 7.24
N PRO A 351 -10.20 3.75 6.62
CA PRO A 351 -10.08 2.35 7.03
C PRO A 351 -8.65 1.81 6.91
N MET A 352 -7.79 2.44 6.11
CA MET A 352 -6.36 2.11 6.04
C MET A 352 -5.52 2.90 7.06
N SER A 353 -6.16 3.52 8.06
CA SER A 353 -5.51 4.31 9.11
C SER A 353 -4.37 3.60 9.85
N PRO A 354 -4.40 2.27 10.12
CA PRO A 354 -3.27 1.61 10.77
C PRO A 354 -2.00 1.67 9.92
N LEU A 355 -2.11 1.44 8.60
CA LEU A 355 -0.97 1.50 7.70
C LEU A 355 -0.46 2.94 7.52
N TRP A 356 -1.37 3.91 7.52
CA TRP A 356 -1.01 5.33 7.53
C TRP A 356 -0.26 5.74 8.80
N LEU A 357 -0.70 5.26 9.97
CA LEU A 357 0.03 5.41 11.23
C LEU A 357 1.42 4.75 11.14
N GLY A 358 1.51 3.54 10.58
CA GLY A 358 2.78 2.85 10.35
C GLY A 358 3.74 3.64 9.45
N LEU A 359 3.24 4.25 8.37
CA LEU A 359 4.01 5.13 7.50
C LEU A 359 4.49 6.39 8.23
N ALA A 360 3.61 7.03 9.01
CA ALA A 360 3.95 8.23 9.77
C ALA A 360 5.00 7.97 10.85
N ILE A 361 4.93 6.80 11.53
CA ILE A 361 5.94 6.35 12.50
C ILE A 361 7.31 6.17 11.85
N CYS A 362 7.36 5.70 10.60
CA CYS A 362 8.60 5.56 9.82
C CYS A 362 9.17 6.90 9.30
N GLY A 363 8.52 8.02 9.63
CA GLY A 363 8.96 9.39 9.39
C GLY A 363 8.75 9.90 7.97
N ARG A 364 9.04 11.19 7.79
CA ARG A 364 8.93 11.91 6.52
C ARG A 364 10.09 11.60 5.59
N ARG A 365 10.07 10.41 4.99
CA ARG A 365 11.04 9.99 3.97
C ARG A 365 10.31 9.69 2.66
N THR A 366 10.94 8.87 1.84
CA THR A 366 10.63 8.69 0.43
C THR A 366 9.17 8.30 0.16
N ALA A 367 8.54 7.49 1.03
CA ALA A 367 7.14 7.08 0.86
C ALA A 367 6.16 8.25 1.00
N ILE A 368 6.28 9.07 2.06
CA ILE A 368 5.41 10.23 2.25
C ILE A 368 5.62 11.27 1.15
N ASN A 369 6.87 11.54 0.77
CA ASN A 369 7.18 12.47 -0.32
C ASN A 369 6.63 11.99 -1.68
N TRP A 370 6.61 10.66 -1.89
CA TRP A 370 6.01 10.08 -3.08
C TRP A 370 4.49 10.30 -3.12
N ILE A 371 3.79 10.15 -1.99
CA ILE A 371 2.34 10.43 -1.92
C ILE A 371 2.07 11.90 -2.27
N LEU A 372 2.86 12.82 -1.71
CA LEU A 372 2.71 14.25 -2.02
C LEU A 372 2.90 14.54 -3.52
N ARG A 373 3.87 13.89 -4.17
CA ARG A 373 4.05 14.01 -5.63
C ARG A 373 2.89 13.41 -6.43
N SER A 374 2.28 12.34 -5.91
CA SER A 374 1.10 11.72 -6.52
C SER A 374 -0.11 12.65 -6.45
N LEU A 375 -0.28 13.39 -5.34
CA LEU A 375 -1.35 14.38 -5.20
C LEU A 375 -1.11 15.64 -6.03
N THR A 376 0.11 16.18 -6.02
CA THR A 376 0.40 17.47 -6.67
C THR A 376 0.59 17.37 -8.18
N LYS A 377 0.96 16.19 -8.71
CA LYS A 377 1.29 16.03 -10.14
C LYS A 377 0.60 14.86 -10.82
N LEU A 378 -0.24 14.11 -10.10
CA LEU A 378 -0.75 12.82 -10.56
C LEU A 378 0.37 11.92 -11.11
N HIS A 379 1.53 11.95 -10.45
CA HIS A 379 2.70 11.25 -10.96
C HIS A 379 2.45 9.74 -10.99
N ASP A 380 2.49 9.15 -12.18
CA ASP A 380 2.30 7.71 -12.35
C ASP A 380 3.41 6.95 -11.60
N TYR A 381 3.00 6.14 -10.65
CA TYR A 381 3.89 5.25 -9.92
C TYR A 381 3.22 3.88 -9.84
N PRO A 382 3.92 2.80 -10.23
CA PRO A 382 3.31 1.47 -10.26
C PRO A 382 2.66 1.03 -8.95
N LEU A 383 3.13 1.54 -7.80
CA LEU A 383 2.57 1.22 -6.48
C LEU A 383 1.42 2.14 -6.03
N SER A 384 0.98 3.14 -6.82
CA SER A 384 -0.34 3.81 -6.59
C SER A 384 -1.41 3.36 -7.58
N ARG A 385 -1.04 2.64 -8.65
CA ARG A 385 -2.00 2.25 -9.68
C ARG A 385 -3.09 1.37 -9.07
N PRO A 386 -4.37 1.70 -9.26
CA PRO A 386 -5.46 0.87 -8.77
C PRO A 386 -5.33 -0.57 -9.26
N ASN A 387 -5.62 -1.52 -8.37
CA ASN A 387 -5.50 -2.93 -8.67
C ASN A 387 -6.71 -3.68 -8.09
N ILE A 388 -7.40 -4.44 -8.94
CA ILE A 388 -8.64 -5.13 -8.55
C ILE A 388 -8.42 -6.16 -7.43
N ASN A 389 -7.24 -6.82 -7.41
CA ASN A 389 -6.85 -7.71 -6.33
C ASN A 389 -6.59 -6.92 -5.05
N ALA A 390 -5.95 -5.75 -5.14
CA ALA A 390 -5.76 -4.89 -3.97
C ALA A 390 -7.08 -4.45 -3.35
N ALA A 391 -8.05 -4.06 -4.18
CA ALA A 391 -9.36 -3.63 -3.72
C ALA A 391 -10.10 -4.75 -3.00
N VAL A 392 -10.14 -5.95 -3.56
CA VAL A 392 -10.82 -7.10 -2.92
C VAL A 392 -10.07 -7.63 -1.70
N TRP A 393 -8.74 -7.64 -1.71
CA TRP A 393 -7.96 -8.13 -0.58
C TRP A 393 -8.09 -7.25 0.67
N THR A 394 -8.27 -5.95 0.47
CA THR A 394 -8.41 -4.97 1.56
C THR A 394 -9.85 -4.53 1.79
N GLY A 395 -10.78 -4.90 0.89
CA GLY A 395 -12.15 -4.43 0.89
C GLY A 395 -12.28 -2.93 0.64
N MET A 396 -11.33 -2.31 -0.08
CA MET A 396 -11.27 -0.87 -0.33
C MET A 396 -11.25 -0.56 -1.83
N ALA A 397 -12.31 0.07 -2.32
CA ALA A 397 -12.37 0.54 -3.70
C ALA A 397 -11.33 1.66 -3.94
N GLN A 398 -10.62 1.56 -5.05
CA GLN A 398 -9.53 2.45 -5.46
C GLN A 398 -9.79 3.07 -6.84
N SER A 399 -10.75 2.52 -7.58
CA SER A 399 -11.10 2.93 -8.92
C SER A 399 -12.55 2.61 -9.24
N PHE A 400 -13.04 3.22 -10.33
CA PHE A 400 -14.34 2.86 -10.89
C PHE A 400 -14.42 1.37 -11.27
N MET A 401 -13.28 0.73 -11.59
CA MET A 401 -13.23 -0.71 -11.93
C MET A 401 -13.65 -1.61 -10.76
N ASP A 402 -13.51 -1.14 -9.52
CA ASP A 402 -13.86 -1.90 -8.32
C ASP A 402 -15.36 -1.84 -8.00
N LEU A 403 -16.11 -1.03 -8.76
CA LEU A 403 -17.55 -0.84 -8.61
C LEU A 403 -18.30 -1.61 -9.70
N GLY A 404 -19.50 -2.07 -9.35
CA GLY A 404 -20.41 -2.71 -10.31
C GLY A 404 -20.83 -1.76 -11.45
N PRO A 405 -21.38 -2.31 -12.54
CA PRO A 405 -21.91 -1.51 -13.63
C PRO A 405 -23.04 -0.59 -13.15
N SER A 406 -23.19 0.56 -13.80
CA SER A 406 -24.19 1.56 -13.43
C SER A 406 -25.63 1.12 -13.75
N GLY A 407 -25.78 0.01 -14.48
CA GLY A 407 -27.04 -0.52 -14.96
C GLY A 407 -27.47 0.07 -16.32
N PRO A 408 -28.53 -0.49 -16.92
CA PRO A 408 -29.02 -0.04 -18.22
C PRO A 408 -29.56 1.39 -18.14
N SER A 409 -29.23 2.19 -19.14
CA SER A 409 -29.72 3.57 -19.24
C SER A 409 -31.13 3.62 -19.79
N ALA A 410 -31.91 4.61 -19.35
CA ALA A 410 -33.25 4.86 -19.87
C ALA A 410 -33.25 5.24 -21.37
N ASP A 411 -32.16 5.85 -21.86
CA ASP A 411 -31.99 6.28 -23.25
C ASP A 411 -31.31 5.22 -24.14
N GLY A 412 -31.01 4.02 -23.60
CA GLY A 412 -30.34 2.94 -24.31
C GLY A 412 -28.83 3.14 -24.56
N THR A 413 -28.23 4.23 -24.06
CA THR A 413 -26.78 4.47 -24.16
C THR A 413 -26.02 3.83 -22.99
N VAL A 414 -24.75 3.52 -23.19
CA VAL A 414 -23.90 2.82 -22.21
C VAL A 414 -22.87 3.80 -21.62
N PRO A 415 -22.69 3.88 -20.29
CA PRO A 415 -21.64 4.71 -19.70
C PRO A 415 -20.26 4.27 -20.18
N ARG A 416 -19.36 5.21 -20.51
CA ARG A 416 -17.99 4.86 -20.93
C ARG A 416 -17.23 4.06 -19.86
N ALA A 417 -17.54 4.28 -18.58
CA ALA A 417 -16.97 3.52 -17.48
C ALA A 417 -17.37 2.04 -17.53
N ASP A 418 -18.62 1.75 -17.88
CA ASP A 418 -19.11 0.38 -18.02
C ASP A 418 -18.51 -0.30 -19.26
N VAL A 419 -18.35 0.45 -20.36
CA VAL A 419 -17.62 -0.03 -21.55
C VAL A 419 -16.19 -0.42 -21.17
N TRP A 420 -15.47 0.42 -20.40
CA TRP A 420 -14.10 0.11 -19.96
C TRP A 420 -14.04 -1.17 -19.13
N ARG A 421 -14.96 -1.34 -18.17
CA ARG A 421 -15.05 -2.58 -17.38
C ARG A 421 -15.23 -3.81 -18.26
N MET A 422 -16.15 -3.73 -19.22
CA MET A 422 -16.37 -4.83 -20.17
C MET A 422 -15.14 -5.12 -21.01
N ARG A 423 -14.41 -4.10 -21.49
CA ARG A 423 -13.15 -4.31 -22.22
C ARG A 423 -12.13 -5.09 -21.38
N HIS A 424 -12.05 -4.80 -20.09
CA HIS A 424 -11.16 -5.52 -19.18
C HIS A 424 -11.61 -6.96 -18.92
N ASP A 425 -12.90 -7.13 -18.59
CA ASP A 425 -13.51 -8.43 -18.32
C ASP A 425 -13.40 -9.39 -19.52
N PHE A 426 -13.53 -8.84 -20.73
CA PHE A 426 -13.42 -9.57 -21.99
C PHE A 426 -12.10 -9.29 -22.73
N SER A 427 -11.04 -8.94 -22.01
CA SER A 427 -9.74 -8.62 -22.59
C SER A 427 -9.18 -9.75 -23.47
N HIS A 428 -9.55 -11.01 -23.20
CA HIS A 428 -9.18 -12.18 -24.00
C HIS A 428 -9.80 -12.21 -25.41
N LEU A 429 -10.83 -11.40 -25.69
CA LEU A 429 -11.41 -11.26 -27.03
C LEU A 429 -10.60 -10.33 -27.94
N TYR A 430 -9.68 -9.56 -27.36
CA TYR A 430 -8.79 -8.68 -28.10
C TYR A 430 -7.50 -9.42 -28.50
N SER A 431 -6.93 -9.04 -29.66
CA SER A 431 -5.71 -9.67 -30.17
C SER A 431 -4.44 -9.29 -29.40
N ASP A 432 -4.50 -8.24 -28.59
CA ASP A 432 -3.40 -7.72 -27.79
C ASP A 432 -3.73 -7.75 -26.29
N GLU A 433 -2.76 -7.38 -25.46
CA GLU A 433 -2.93 -7.31 -24.01
C GLU A 433 -3.46 -5.95 -23.52
N THR A 434 -3.98 -5.12 -24.42
CA THR A 434 -4.29 -3.69 -24.17
C THR A 434 -5.22 -3.50 -22.97
N PHE A 435 -6.30 -4.27 -22.88
CA PHE A 435 -7.28 -4.17 -21.80
C PHE A 435 -7.05 -5.17 -20.67
N SER A 436 -5.93 -5.91 -20.69
CA SER A 436 -5.58 -6.82 -19.58
C SER A 436 -5.05 -6.09 -18.33
N TYR A 437 -4.70 -4.80 -18.47
CA TYR A 437 -4.31 -3.93 -17.37
C TYR A 437 -5.47 -2.98 -17.03
N THR A 438 -5.59 -2.62 -15.75
CA THR A 438 -6.47 -1.53 -15.30
C THR A 438 -5.93 -0.18 -15.75
N PRO A 439 -6.78 0.86 -15.86
CA PRO A 439 -6.29 2.19 -16.18
C PRO A 439 -5.31 2.67 -15.08
N PRO A 440 -4.30 3.50 -15.43
CA PRO A 440 -3.30 3.96 -14.46
C PRO A 440 -3.88 4.73 -13.25
N TYR A 441 -5.06 5.32 -13.43
CA TYR A 441 -5.77 6.07 -12.40
C TYR A 441 -7.20 5.57 -12.21
N GLY A 442 -7.76 5.81 -11.03
CA GLY A 442 -9.07 5.27 -10.65
C GLY A 442 -10.27 6.07 -11.12
N TRP A 443 -10.07 7.20 -11.80
CA TRP A 443 -11.14 8.13 -12.17
C TRP A 443 -11.96 7.59 -13.37
N PRO A 444 -13.30 7.56 -13.29
CA PRO A 444 -14.14 7.10 -14.39
C PRO A 444 -14.05 8.02 -15.62
N PRO A 445 -14.10 7.46 -16.84
CA PRO A 445 -14.28 8.25 -18.04
C PRO A 445 -15.68 8.87 -18.06
N PHE A 446 -15.77 10.14 -18.47
CA PHE A 446 -17.03 10.86 -18.59
C PHE A 446 -17.79 10.50 -19.88
N GLY A 447 -19.10 10.72 -19.84
CA GLY A 447 -19.99 10.55 -20.99
C GLY A 447 -20.38 9.10 -21.29
N ARG A 448 -21.02 8.94 -22.44
CA ARG A 448 -21.78 7.74 -22.80
C ARG A 448 -21.53 7.40 -24.27
N MET A 449 -21.76 6.15 -24.65
CA MET A 449 -21.65 5.63 -26.01
C MET A 449 -22.96 5.01 -26.45
N ARG A 450 -23.29 5.12 -27.73
CA ARG A 450 -24.40 4.35 -28.31
C ARG A 450 -23.95 2.91 -28.54
N PRO A 451 -24.85 1.92 -28.45
CA PRO A 451 -24.49 0.50 -28.66
C PRO A 451 -23.78 0.24 -30.01
N GLU A 452 -24.14 0.98 -31.06
CA GLU A 452 -23.52 0.87 -32.39
C GLU A 452 -22.08 1.39 -32.48
N ASP A 453 -21.67 2.27 -31.56
CA ASP A 453 -20.32 2.84 -31.50
C ASP A 453 -19.36 1.96 -30.66
N ILE A 454 -19.90 0.97 -29.93
CA ILE A 454 -19.12 0.02 -29.10
C ILE A 454 -18.57 -1.11 -29.97
N GLU A 455 -17.34 -1.54 -29.74
CA GLU A 455 -16.62 -2.51 -30.54
C GLU A 455 -17.29 -3.89 -30.61
N LEU A 456 -17.07 -4.60 -31.72
CA LEU A 456 -17.75 -5.87 -32.01
C LEU A 456 -17.43 -6.96 -30.99
N GLU A 457 -16.21 -6.95 -30.44
CA GLU A 457 -15.70 -7.89 -29.44
C GLU A 457 -16.61 -7.93 -28.22
N ILE A 458 -17.07 -6.77 -27.73
CA ILE A 458 -17.87 -6.67 -26.50
C ILE A 458 -19.33 -6.31 -26.75
N ARG A 459 -19.72 -5.94 -27.97
CA ARG A 459 -21.10 -5.55 -28.31
C ARG A 459 -22.12 -6.64 -27.98
N GLY A 460 -21.75 -7.91 -28.18
CA GLY A 460 -22.59 -9.07 -27.82
C GLY A 460 -22.86 -9.19 -26.31
N HIS A 461 -21.99 -8.61 -25.48
CA HIS A 461 -22.07 -8.66 -24.03
C HIS A 461 -22.88 -7.51 -23.42
N LEU A 462 -23.32 -6.51 -24.20
CA LEU A 462 -24.11 -5.37 -23.69
C LEU A 462 -25.45 -5.80 -23.10
N ALA A 463 -25.99 -6.92 -23.58
CA ALA A 463 -27.22 -7.52 -23.06
C ALA A 463 -26.98 -8.43 -21.84
N CYS A 464 -25.73 -8.72 -21.51
CA CYS A 464 -25.39 -9.57 -20.37
C CYS A 464 -25.43 -8.75 -19.07
N SER A 465 -25.96 -9.36 -18.00
CA SER A 465 -25.97 -8.78 -16.66
C SER A 465 -24.81 -9.33 -15.83
N HIS A 466 -23.57 -9.12 -16.31
CA HIS A 466 -22.38 -9.64 -15.64
C HIS A 466 -22.15 -8.95 -14.28
N GLU A 467 -22.07 -9.75 -13.22
CA GLU A 467 -21.69 -9.31 -11.88
C GLU A 467 -20.55 -10.19 -11.35
N TRP A 468 -19.31 -9.82 -11.70
CA TRP A 468 -18.13 -10.59 -11.31
C TRP A 468 -17.92 -10.57 -9.79
N LYS A 469 -17.90 -11.75 -9.19
CA LYS A 469 -17.62 -11.95 -7.77
C LYS A 469 -16.30 -12.68 -7.61
N TYR A 470 -15.43 -12.15 -6.77
CA TYR A 470 -14.19 -12.81 -6.43
C TYR A 470 -14.47 -14.20 -5.87
N SER A 471 -13.77 -15.21 -6.39
CA SER A 471 -13.88 -16.59 -5.94
C SER A 471 -12.71 -16.94 -5.03
N HIS A 472 -11.48 -16.92 -5.55
CA HIS A 472 -10.29 -17.33 -4.82
C HIS A 472 -9.01 -16.82 -5.48
N TRP A 473 -7.90 -16.92 -4.74
CA TRP A 473 -6.54 -16.78 -5.23
C TRP A 473 -5.92 -18.16 -5.47
N THR A 474 -5.22 -18.34 -6.58
CA THR A 474 -4.50 -19.58 -6.90
C THR A 474 -2.99 -19.36 -6.83
N TRP A 475 -2.30 -20.10 -5.96
CA TRP A 475 -0.84 -20.10 -5.89
C TRP A 475 -0.25 -20.90 -7.06
N SER A 476 0.51 -20.25 -7.94
CA SER A 476 0.99 -20.87 -9.19
C SER A 476 1.95 -22.04 -9.00
N TYR A 477 2.63 -22.13 -7.85
CA TYR A 477 3.63 -23.18 -7.60
C TYR A 477 3.01 -24.51 -7.15
N SER A 478 1.87 -24.47 -6.43
CA SER A 478 1.18 -25.66 -5.90
C SER A 478 -0.16 -25.92 -6.59
N GLY A 479 -0.78 -24.90 -7.19
CA GLY A 479 -2.17 -24.95 -7.64
C GLY A 479 -3.18 -24.86 -6.50
N GLU A 480 -2.73 -24.67 -5.26
CA GLU A 480 -3.62 -24.52 -4.11
C GLU A 480 -4.39 -23.20 -4.20
N THR A 481 -5.67 -23.28 -3.86
CA THR A 481 -6.60 -22.15 -3.89
C THR A 481 -6.90 -21.65 -2.49
N ASP A 482 -6.99 -20.34 -2.30
CA ASP A 482 -7.35 -19.69 -1.05
C ASP A 482 -8.48 -18.67 -1.30
N ALA A 483 -9.63 -18.86 -0.64
CA ALA A 483 -10.79 -17.98 -0.76
C ALA A 483 -10.61 -16.62 -0.05
N GLY A 484 -9.54 -16.47 0.75
CA GLY A 484 -9.27 -15.32 1.59
C GLY A 484 -9.79 -15.47 3.03
N LEU A 485 -9.49 -14.48 3.87
CA LEU A 485 -9.84 -14.50 5.30
C LEU A 485 -11.36 -14.37 5.55
N PHE A 486 -12.00 -13.28 5.10
CA PHE A 486 -13.44 -13.02 5.24
C PHE A 486 -13.99 -12.25 4.02
N SER A 487 -15.32 -12.14 3.89
CA SER A 487 -15.98 -11.27 2.91
C SER A 487 -16.86 -10.23 3.61
N LYS A 488 -16.32 -9.04 3.89
CA LYS A 488 -17.02 -7.91 4.49
C LYS A 488 -17.72 -7.01 3.46
N GLY A 489 -17.51 -7.26 2.16
CA GLY A 489 -18.03 -6.45 1.07
C GLY A 489 -17.12 -5.25 0.75
N MET A 490 -17.23 -4.72 -0.47
CA MET A 490 -16.41 -3.59 -0.91
C MET A 490 -16.82 -2.30 -0.20
N ARG A 491 -15.85 -1.59 0.37
CA ARG A 491 -16.05 -0.28 0.99
C ARG A 491 -15.51 0.81 0.06
N VAL A 492 -16.23 1.92 0.03
CA VAL A 492 -15.76 3.18 -0.54
C VAL A 492 -15.49 4.15 0.60
N HIS A 493 -14.59 5.10 0.43
CA HIS A 493 -14.35 6.18 1.40
C HIS A 493 -15.54 7.15 1.50
N HIS A 494 -16.63 6.66 2.13
CA HIS A 494 -17.95 7.23 2.38
C HIS A 494 -18.67 7.90 1.19
N SER A 495 -19.93 7.53 0.99
CA SER A 495 -20.96 8.42 0.42
C SER A 495 -21.22 9.55 1.40
N ASP A 496 -21.40 10.77 0.91
CA ASP A 496 -21.51 12.06 1.63
C ASP A 496 -22.50 12.16 2.83
N GLN A 497 -23.15 11.08 3.28
CA GLN A 497 -24.20 11.08 4.31
C GLN A 497 -23.71 11.16 5.78
N ASP A 498 -22.46 10.85 6.10
CA ASP A 498 -21.98 10.75 7.50
C ASP A 498 -21.25 11.99 8.03
N LEU A 499 -21.01 12.99 7.20
CA LEU A 499 -20.46 14.28 7.61
C LEU A 499 -21.50 15.34 7.30
N THR A 500 -22.37 15.64 8.27
CA THR A 500 -23.22 16.84 8.20
C THR A 500 -22.32 18.06 8.14
N ALA A 501 -21.99 18.51 6.94
CA ALA A 501 -21.31 19.77 6.70
C ALA A 501 -22.33 20.89 6.91
N VAL A 502 -21.90 21.93 7.62
CA VAL A 502 -22.55 23.24 7.54
C VAL A 502 -22.18 23.77 6.16
N GLU A 503 -23.13 23.76 5.23
CA GLU A 503 -23.00 24.44 3.94
C GLU A 503 -22.86 25.94 4.21
N THR A 504 -21.61 26.40 4.34
CA THR A 504 -21.30 27.80 4.16
C THR A 504 -20.85 27.91 2.71
N GLU A 505 -21.77 28.33 1.84
CA GLU A 505 -21.46 28.75 0.47
C GLU A 505 -20.61 30.03 0.53
N GLU A 506 -19.35 29.92 0.96
CA GLU A 506 -18.34 30.86 0.52
C GLU A 506 -17.88 30.41 -0.87
N ASN A 507 -17.81 31.35 -1.81
CA ASN A 507 -17.21 31.11 -3.13
C ASN A 507 -15.72 30.81 -2.94
N LEU A 508 -15.40 29.55 -2.68
CA LEU A 508 -14.03 29.06 -2.53
C LEU A 508 -13.41 28.94 -3.91
N GLU A 509 -12.36 29.71 -4.15
CA GLU A 509 -11.61 29.68 -5.42
C GLU A 509 -10.47 28.66 -5.35
N ILE A 510 -10.20 28.00 -6.49
CA ILE A 510 -9.07 27.09 -6.63
C ILE A 510 -7.79 27.91 -6.62
N ARG A 511 -6.92 27.67 -5.63
CA ARG A 511 -5.67 28.42 -5.45
C ARG A 511 -4.69 28.24 -6.61
N ASP A 512 -4.60 27.02 -7.13
CA ASP A 512 -3.74 26.64 -8.26
C ASP A 512 -4.59 25.99 -9.37
N VAL A 513 -5.24 26.84 -10.16
CA VAL A 513 -6.08 26.42 -11.29
C VAL A 513 -5.29 25.64 -12.33
N GLU A 514 -4.03 26.02 -12.57
CA GLU A 514 -3.16 25.39 -13.57
C GLU A 514 -2.78 23.96 -13.15
N ALA A 515 -2.41 23.74 -11.88
CA ALA A 515 -2.14 22.40 -11.37
C ALA A 515 -3.39 21.50 -11.41
N ALA A 516 -4.56 22.02 -11.03
CA ALA A 516 -5.81 21.28 -11.10
C ALA A 516 -6.18 20.90 -12.55
N LEU A 517 -5.94 21.80 -13.50
CA LEU A 517 -6.13 21.54 -14.93
C LEU A 517 -5.20 20.42 -15.41
N GLU A 518 -3.90 20.51 -15.10
CA GLU A 518 -2.90 19.54 -15.51
C GLU A 518 -3.19 18.13 -14.95
N ILE A 519 -3.61 18.02 -13.69
CA ILE A 519 -4.03 16.74 -13.08
C ILE A 519 -5.22 16.15 -13.84
N SER A 520 -6.24 16.97 -14.12
CA SER A 520 -7.45 16.52 -14.82
C SER A 520 -7.16 16.13 -16.27
N HIS A 521 -6.26 16.85 -16.94
CA HIS A 521 -5.77 16.53 -18.27
C HIS A 521 -5.04 15.18 -18.28
N ARG A 522 -4.06 14.98 -17.40
CA ARG A 522 -3.33 13.70 -17.26
C ARG A 522 -4.26 12.53 -16.97
N ALA A 523 -5.23 12.72 -16.07
CA ALA A 523 -6.23 11.70 -15.76
C ALA A 523 -7.07 11.35 -16.98
N THR A 524 -7.47 12.36 -17.76
CA THR A 524 -8.29 12.20 -18.97
C THR A 524 -7.53 11.48 -20.07
N GLU A 525 -6.32 11.94 -20.40
CA GLU A 525 -5.47 11.28 -21.41
C GLU A 525 -5.22 9.81 -21.07
N ALA A 526 -4.90 9.51 -19.80
CA ALA A 526 -4.63 8.16 -19.37
C ALA A 526 -5.88 7.26 -19.36
N THR A 527 -7.06 7.82 -19.13
CA THR A 527 -8.31 7.05 -19.12
C THR A 527 -8.88 6.83 -20.53
N PHE A 528 -8.70 7.82 -21.41
CA PHE A 528 -9.17 7.84 -22.81
C PHE A 528 -8.10 7.42 -23.82
N TRP A 529 -6.96 6.89 -23.39
CA TRP A 529 -5.87 6.49 -24.29
C TRP A 529 -6.34 5.52 -25.40
N TRP A 530 -7.36 4.71 -25.13
CA TRP A 530 -7.97 3.77 -26.09
C TRP A 530 -8.77 4.47 -27.20
N CYS A 531 -9.23 5.72 -27.00
CA CYS A 531 -9.94 6.50 -28.02
C CYS A 531 -9.02 7.04 -29.12
N SER A 532 -7.71 6.79 -29.04
CA SER A 532 -6.76 7.18 -30.09
C SER A 532 -7.05 6.48 -31.43
N ASP A 533 -7.73 5.33 -31.41
CA ASP A 533 -7.96 4.50 -32.61
C ASP A 533 -9.42 4.47 -33.06
N GLN A 534 -10.34 4.97 -32.21
CA GLN A 534 -11.78 4.94 -32.44
C GLN A 534 -12.31 6.36 -32.56
N VAL A 535 -12.36 6.84 -33.79
CA VAL A 535 -12.99 8.13 -34.09
C VAL A 535 -14.49 7.89 -34.24
N GLU A 536 -15.29 8.43 -33.31
CA GLU A 536 -16.74 8.50 -33.46
C GLU A 536 -17.08 9.20 -34.79
N LYS A 537 -18.08 8.68 -35.51
CA LYS A 537 -18.53 9.26 -36.78
C LYS A 537 -19.13 10.65 -36.53
N GLY A 538 -18.34 11.69 -36.72
CA GLY A 538 -18.72 13.09 -36.47
C GLY A 538 -17.71 13.90 -35.65
N PHE A 539 -16.72 13.27 -35.03
CA PHE A 539 -15.60 13.96 -34.37
C PHE A 539 -14.41 14.10 -35.33
N GLY A 540 -14.01 15.34 -35.61
CA GLY A 540 -12.91 15.68 -36.54
C GLY A 540 -11.50 15.51 -35.96
N GLY A 541 -11.27 14.56 -35.05
CA GLY A 541 -9.95 14.30 -34.46
C GLY A 541 -9.94 13.28 -33.33
N THR A 542 -8.76 12.73 -33.05
CA THR A 542 -8.48 11.85 -31.91
C THR A 542 -8.42 12.67 -30.61
N ILE A 543 -9.06 12.19 -29.53
CA ILE A 543 -9.04 12.88 -28.23
C ILE A 543 -7.65 12.84 -27.58
N VAL A 544 -6.82 11.82 -27.89
CA VAL A 544 -5.50 11.60 -27.26
C VAL A 544 -4.49 11.05 -28.28
N PRO A 545 -3.19 11.43 -28.26
CA PRO A 545 -2.14 10.80 -29.07
C PRO A 545 -1.83 9.35 -28.62
N HIS A 546 -1.46 8.49 -29.57
CA HIS A 546 -1.05 7.09 -29.37
C HIS A 546 -0.02 6.89 -28.23
N ARG A 547 -0.21 5.84 -27.41
CA ARG A 547 0.86 5.22 -26.61
C ARG A 547 1.35 3.94 -27.31
N PHE A 548 2.60 3.93 -27.77
CA PHE A 548 3.31 2.69 -28.12
C PHE A 548 4.13 2.20 -26.92
N GLY A 549 3.96 0.94 -26.49
CA GLY A 549 4.99 0.17 -25.78
C GLY A 549 4.85 0.01 -24.25
N HIS A 550 5.61 -0.97 -23.72
CA HIS A 550 5.73 -1.32 -22.30
C HIS A 550 6.04 -0.11 -21.40
N ASP A 551 5.41 -0.07 -20.22
CA ASP A 551 5.64 0.84 -19.08
C ASP A 551 6.89 1.74 -19.17
N GLU A 552 6.84 2.81 -19.96
CA GLU A 552 7.74 3.94 -19.81
C GLU A 552 6.95 5.13 -19.23
N ALA A 553 7.49 5.70 -18.15
CA ALA A 553 6.96 6.91 -17.54
C ALA A 553 6.90 8.05 -18.57
N VAL A 554 5.88 8.90 -18.43
CA VAL A 554 5.70 10.13 -19.23
C VAL A 554 6.99 10.97 -19.10
N LYS A 555 7.77 11.04 -20.18
CA LYS A 555 8.99 11.85 -20.23
C LYS A 555 8.60 13.32 -20.26
N ASP A 556 8.65 13.99 -19.11
CA ASP A 556 8.75 15.44 -19.06
C ASP A 556 10.04 15.85 -19.80
N LYS A 557 9.89 16.50 -20.96
CA LYS A 557 11.03 17.04 -21.72
C LYS A 557 11.63 18.24 -20.98
N LYS A 558 12.54 17.93 -20.05
CA LYS A 558 13.86 18.53 -19.79
C LYS A 558 14.26 18.29 -18.34
N VAL A 559 14.60 17.05 -18.05
CA VAL A 559 15.62 16.74 -17.05
C VAL A 559 16.63 15.86 -17.76
N GLU A 560 17.92 16.20 -17.69
CA GLU A 560 18.99 15.33 -18.19
C GLU A 560 18.97 14.02 -17.37
N VAL A 561 18.28 12.99 -17.89
CA VAL A 561 18.14 11.70 -17.24
C VAL A 561 19.23 10.75 -17.75
N LYS A 562 20.26 10.56 -16.93
CA LYS A 562 21.22 9.44 -17.02
C LYS A 562 20.67 8.11 -16.47
N GLU A 563 19.37 8.01 -16.18
CA GLU A 563 18.76 6.88 -15.47
C GLU A 563 17.63 6.18 -16.25
N ALA A 564 17.70 6.17 -17.59
CA ALA A 564 16.81 5.38 -18.45
C ALA A 564 17.08 3.86 -18.40
N ARG A 565 17.45 3.31 -17.23
CA ARG A 565 17.60 1.88 -16.96
C ARG A 565 16.62 1.34 -15.92
N PHE A 566 15.69 2.17 -15.44
CA PHE A 566 14.80 1.83 -14.32
C PHE A 566 13.74 0.78 -14.66
N PHE A 567 13.14 0.82 -15.87
CA PHE A 567 12.09 -0.13 -16.27
C PHE A 567 12.63 -1.38 -16.99
N GLU A 568 13.62 -1.23 -17.87
CA GLU A 568 14.24 -2.38 -18.55
C GLU A 568 15.01 -3.29 -17.59
N ALA A 569 15.70 -2.75 -16.57
CA ALA A 569 16.41 -3.59 -15.59
C ALA A 569 15.47 -4.37 -14.65
N TRP A 570 14.24 -3.89 -14.42
CA TRP A 570 13.23 -4.61 -13.65
C TRP A 570 12.68 -5.83 -14.41
N PHE A 571 12.55 -5.73 -15.74
CA PHE A 571 12.19 -6.87 -16.59
C PHE A 571 13.38 -7.79 -16.91
N GLU A 572 14.58 -7.25 -17.15
CA GLU A 572 15.75 -8.04 -17.58
C GLU A 572 16.38 -8.88 -16.46
N THR A 573 16.17 -8.55 -15.18
CA THR A 573 16.73 -9.34 -14.05
C THR A 573 16.02 -10.67 -13.79
N THR A 574 15.03 -11.07 -14.62
CA THR A 574 14.28 -12.34 -14.45
C THR A 574 14.30 -13.32 -15.63
N LYS A 575 15.12 -13.12 -16.67
CA LYS A 575 15.36 -14.16 -17.69
C LYS A 575 16.68 -14.88 -17.45
N TYR A 576 16.62 -16.12 -16.96
CA TYR A 576 17.54 -17.27 -17.14
C TYR A 576 17.19 -18.27 -16.02
N THR A 577 16.46 -19.35 -16.26
CA THR A 577 16.95 -20.56 -16.93
C THR A 577 15.76 -21.49 -17.21
N ARG A 578 15.56 -21.92 -18.46
CA ARG A 578 14.84 -23.17 -18.78
C ARG A 578 15.84 -24.18 -19.35
N PRO A 579 15.60 -25.48 -19.12
CA PRO A 579 16.56 -26.54 -19.40
C PRO A 579 16.68 -26.80 -20.91
N ARG A 580 17.90 -27.09 -21.37
CA ARG A 580 18.16 -27.59 -22.73
C ARG A 580 17.53 -28.97 -22.88
N LEU A 581 16.39 -29.04 -23.56
CA LEU A 581 16.02 -30.21 -24.35
C LEU A 581 16.64 -30.01 -25.74
N SER A 582 17.62 -30.84 -26.07
CA SER A 582 17.98 -31.16 -27.45
C SER A 582 17.96 -32.67 -27.56
N MET A 583 17.03 -33.18 -28.37
CA MET A 583 17.02 -34.55 -28.83
C MET A 583 17.38 -34.55 -30.31
N LYS A 584 18.35 -35.43 -30.64
CA LYS A 584 18.69 -36.03 -31.95
C LYS A 584 19.52 -35.19 -32.94
N ALA A 585 20.78 -35.60 -33.11
CA ALA A 585 21.10 -36.71 -34.02
C ALA A 585 21.88 -37.78 -33.25
#